data_AF-A0A6I6E511-F1
#
_entry.id   AF-A0A6I6E511-F1
#
_cell.length_a   1.000
_cell.length_b   1.000
_cell.length_c   1.000
_cell.angle_alpha   90.00
_cell.angle_beta   90.00
_cell.angle_gamma   90.00
#
_symmetry.space_group_name_H-M   'P 1'
#
loop_
_entity.id
_entity.type
_entity.pdbx_description
1 polymer ?
#
loop_
_entity_poly.entity_id
_entity_poly.type
_entity_poly.pdbx_seq_one_letter_code
_entity_poly.pdbx_strand_id
1 'polypeptide(L)'
;MSSLEPKIDPPAPGGSCPGATPEHGQVLSILYEVRHALERLLASGESTCIDLHSMPFGPGDLERLTAVLGSGEVQARVEALGPTLIQETAIPGVWLVDYRSLEDQRLSYQVEIAAIPEILRPHPEDLAESLSALNARLAESGLDTTLNASPPSS
;
A
#
# COMPACT_ATOMS: atom_id res chain seq x y z
N MET A 1 -20.46 4.29 -78.42
CA MET A 1 -20.41 4.96 -77.10
C MET A 1 -20.95 3.97 -76.08
N SER A 2 -20.08 3.10 -75.53
CA SER A 2 -20.40 2.24 -74.39
C SER A 2 -20.13 3.04 -73.12
N SER A 3 -21.17 3.37 -72.37
CA SER A 3 -21.03 3.94 -71.03
C SER A 3 -21.20 2.83 -70.00
N LEU A 4 -20.16 2.72 -69.17
CA LEU A 4 -19.96 1.80 -68.04
C LEU A 4 -21.11 1.79 -67.04
N GLU A 5 -21.53 0.60 -66.63
CA GLU A 5 -22.29 0.38 -65.40
C GLU A 5 -21.38 0.55 -64.15
N PRO A 6 -21.89 1.07 -63.03
CA PRO A 6 -21.12 1.18 -61.80
C PRO A 6 -21.04 -0.19 -61.10
N LYS A 7 -19.83 -0.67 -60.90
CA LYS A 7 -19.53 -1.89 -60.13
C LYS A 7 -19.65 -1.57 -58.63
N ILE A 8 -20.67 -2.11 -57.97
CA ILE A 8 -20.82 -2.06 -56.52
C ILE A 8 -20.01 -3.21 -55.93
N ASP A 9 -18.95 -2.88 -55.17
CA ASP A 9 -18.16 -3.85 -54.42
C ASP A 9 -18.97 -4.43 -53.23
N PRO A 10 -18.78 -5.72 -52.89
CA PRO A 10 -19.43 -6.34 -51.74
C PRO A 10 -18.84 -5.80 -50.42
N PRO A 11 -19.65 -5.74 -49.33
CA PRO A 11 -19.13 -5.33 -48.03
C PRO A 11 -18.19 -6.40 -47.47
N ALA A 12 -17.02 -5.96 -46.99
CA ALA A 12 -16.06 -6.82 -46.30
C ALA A 12 -16.65 -7.39 -44.99
N PRO A 13 -16.44 -8.67 -44.67
CA PRO A 13 -16.74 -9.20 -43.35
C PRO A 13 -15.49 -9.03 -42.48
N GLY A 14 -15.56 -8.16 -41.47
CA GLY A 14 -14.44 -7.92 -40.57
C GLY A 14 -14.90 -7.21 -39.33
N GLY A 15 -15.09 -7.98 -38.27
CA GLY A 15 -15.57 -7.49 -36.99
C GLY A 15 -14.70 -6.39 -36.40
N SER A 16 -15.37 -5.44 -35.77
CA SER A 16 -14.88 -4.85 -34.53
C SER A 16 -16.11 -4.48 -33.73
N CYS A 17 -16.30 -5.19 -32.63
CA CYS A 17 -17.19 -4.75 -31.57
C CYS A 17 -16.72 -3.36 -31.11
N PRO A 18 -17.55 -2.30 -31.20
CA PRO A 18 -17.25 -1.05 -30.52
C PRO A 18 -17.67 -1.25 -29.05
N GLY A 19 -16.81 -1.88 -28.26
CA GLY A 19 -17.22 -2.36 -26.94
C GLY A 19 -16.05 -2.66 -26.00
N ALA A 20 -15.18 -1.68 -25.77
CA ALA A 20 -14.39 -1.59 -24.55
C ALA A 20 -13.88 -0.16 -24.46
N THR A 21 -14.59 0.70 -23.74
CA THR A 21 -13.99 1.96 -23.33
C THR A 21 -12.75 1.65 -22.46
N PRO A 22 -11.59 2.30 -22.67
CA PRO A 22 -10.35 2.01 -21.93
C PRO A 22 -10.40 2.41 -20.45
N GLU A 23 -11.53 2.92 -19.98
CA GLU A 23 -11.65 3.73 -18.76
C GLU A 23 -11.69 2.93 -17.44
N HIS A 24 -11.63 1.58 -17.49
CA HIS A 24 -11.63 0.72 -16.29
C HIS A 24 -10.52 -0.35 -16.28
N GLY A 25 -9.71 -0.43 -17.34
CA GLY A 25 -8.71 -1.51 -17.48
C GLY A 25 -7.61 -1.44 -16.43
N GLN A 26 -7.19 -0.23 -16.05
CA GLN A 26 -6.10 -0.03 -15.09
C GLN A 26 -6.52 -0.44 -13.67
N VAL A 27 -7.70 0.00 -13.22
CA VAL A 27 -8.21 -0.32 -11.86
C VAL A 27 -8.36 -1.83 -11.69
N LEU A 28 -8.97 -2.52 -12.66
CA LEU A 28 -9.12 -3.96 -12.61
C LEU A 28 -7.78 -4.69 -12.59
N SER A 29 -6.80 -4.20 -13.36
CA SER A 29 -5.45 -4.78 -13.38
C SER A 29 -4.80 -4.71 -11.99
N ILE A 30 -4.90 -3.58 -11.30
CA ILE A 30 -4.37 -3.44 -9.94
C ILE A 30 -5.12 -4.32 -8.96
N LEU A 31 -6.44 -4.41 -9.03
CA LEU A 31 -7.21 -5.30 -8.14
C LEU A 31 -6.80 -6.77 -8.32
N TYR A 32 -6.53 -7.20 -9.56
CA TYR A 32 -5.99 -8.54 -9.80
C TYR A 32 -4.56 -8.70 -9.31
N GLU A 33 -3.73 -7.67 -9.41
CA GLU A 33 -2.39 -7.67 -8.86
C GLU A 33 -2.41 -7.76 -7.32
N VAL A 34 -3.28 -7.00 -6.65
CA VAL A 34 -3.53 -7.08 -5.21
C VAL A 34 -3.96 -8.49 -4.81
N ARG A 35 -4.89 -9.11 -5.56
CA ARG A 35 -5.29 -10.51 -5.33
C ARG A 35 -4.10 -11.46 -5.40
N HIS A 36 -3.29 -11.36 -6.46
CA HIS A 36 -2.11 -12.23 -6.61
C HIS A 36 -1.04 -11.96 -5.55
N ALA A 37 -0.89 -10.71 -5.11
CA ALA A 37 -0.03 -10.36 -4.00
C ALA A 37 -0.50 -10.96 -2.68
N LEU A 38 -1.81 -10.99 -2.42
CA LEU A 38 -2.38 -11.66 -1.25
C LEU A 38 -2.15 -13.17 -1.28
N GLU A 39 -2.27 -13.81 -2.45
CA GLU A 39 -1.93 -15.23 -2.63
C GLU A 39 -0.46 -15.51 -2.26
N ARG A 40 0.47 -14.63 -2.69
CA ARG A 40 1.89 -14.72 -2.33
C ARG A 40 2.12 -14.49 -0.84
N LEU A 41 1.52 -13.45 -0.27
CA LEU A 41 1.63 -13.14 1.16
C LEU A 41 1.16 -14.32 2.02
N LEU A 42 0.06 -14.98 1.63
CA LEU A 42 -0.44 -16.16 2.31
C LEU A 42 0.50 -17.36 2.17
N ALA A 43 1.11 -17.55 1.00
CA ALA A 43 1.94 -18.73 0.71
C ALA A 43 3.35 -18.64 1.30
N SER A 44 3.98 -17.46 1.27
CA SER A 44 5.40 -17.28 1.62
C SER A 44 5.67 -16.21 2.66
N GLY A 45 4.67 -15.37 3.01
CA GLY A 45 4.89 -14.18 3.82
C GLY A 45 5.57 -13.02 3.07
N GLU A 46 5.75 -13.15 1.75
CA GLU A 46 6.37 -12.13 0.91
C GLU A 46 5.44 -10.92 0.76
N SER A 47 5.95 -9.74 1.13
CA SER A 47 5.24 -8.48 0.92
C SER A 47 5.37 -8.00 -0.52
N THR A 48 4.35 -7.29 -1.00
CA THR A 48 4.37 -6.65 -2.33
C THR A 48 3.99 -5.19 -2.18
N CYS A 49 4.67 -4.31 -2.92
CA CYS A 49 4.31 -2.91 -3.01
C CYS A 49 3.95 -2.56 -4.45
N ILE A 50 2.84 -1.85 -4.64
CA ILE A 50 2.34 -1.38 -5.93
C ILE A 50 2.28 0.15 -5.87
N ASP A 51 3.16 0.82 -6.62
CA ASP A 51 3.16 2.29 -6.70
C ASP A 51 1.98 2.77 -7.56
N LEU A 52 1.03 3.46 -6.93
CA LEU A 52 -0.13 4.06 -7.59
C LEU A 52 0.23 5.43 -8.20
N HIS A 53 1.19 6.15 -7.63
CA HIS A 53 1.52 7.51 -8.08
C HIS A 53 2.09 7.53 -9.49
N SER A 54 2.88 6.51 -9.86
CA SER A 54 3.51 6.41 -11.19
C SER A 54 2.62 5.78 -12.27
N MET A 55 1.40 5.36 -11.96
CA MET A 55 0.52 4.68 -12.91
C MET A 55 -0.37 5.64 -13.70
N PRO A 56 -0.69 5.33 -14.98
CA PRO A 56 -1.57 6.15 -15.80
C PRO A 56 -3.03 5.95 -15.38
N PHE A 57 -3.45 6.66 -14.34
CA PHE A 57 -4.85 6.70 -13.93
C PHE A 57 -5.64 7.72 -14.72
N GLY A 58 -6.83 7.32 -15.17
CA GLY A 58 -7.85 8.22 -15.67
C GLY A 58 -8.58 8.95 -14.53
N PRO A 59 -9.38 9.98 -14.86
CA PRO A 59 -10.20 10.68 -13.87
C PRO A 59 -11.12 9.72 -13.10
N GLY A 60 -11.06 9.75 -11.77
CA GLY A 60 -11.91 8.92 -10.91
C GLY A 60 -11.40 7.49 -10.67
N ASP A 61 -10.30 7.06 -11.30
CA ASP A 61 -9.81 5.68 -11.16
C ASP A 61 -9.31 5.39 -9.74
N LEU A 62 -8.62 6.36 -9.14
CA LEU A 62 -8.09 6.23 -7.79
C LEU A 62 -9.22 6.16 -6.76
N GLU A 63 -10.24 6.98 -6.94
CA GLU A 63 -11.45 6.97 -6.12
C GLU A 63 -12.21 5.65 -6.27
N ARG A 64 -12.29 5.08 -7.48
CA ARG A 64 -12.89 3.76 -7.71
C ARG A 64 -12.08 2.66 -7.04
N LEU A 65 -10.75 2.67 -7.20
CA LEU A 65 -9.86 1.68 -6.60
C LEU A 65 -10.00 1.70 -5.07
N THR A 66 -9.87 2.88 -4.47
CA THR A 66 -9.97 3.06 -3.01
C THR A 66 -11.38 2.75 -2.50
N ALA A 67 -12.43 3.02 -3.26
CA ALA A 67 -13.80 2.61 -2.91
C ALA A 67 -13.98 1.08 -2.89
N VAL A 68 -13.33 0.35 -3.81
CA VAL A 68 -13.37 -1.11 -3.84
C VAL A 68 -12.56 -1.71 -2.69
N LEU A 69 -11.37 -1.16 -2.40
CA LEU A 69 -10.53 -1.61 -1.29
C LEU A 69 -11.18 -1.27 0.07
N GLY A 70 -11.90 -0.17 0.15
CA GLY A 70 -12.54 0.32 1.37
C GLY A 70 -11.55 0.84 2.40
N SER A 71 -12.05 1.09 3.61
CA SER A 71 -11.27 1.56 4.75
C SER A 71 -11.43 0.58 5.90
N GLY A 72 -10.31 0.21 6.51
CA GLY A 72 -10.21 -0.71 7.64
C GLY A 72 -10.13 0.03 8.97
N GLU A 73 -9.75 -0.71 10.00
CA GLU A 73 -9.75 -0.24 11.38
C GLU A 73 -8.41 0.41 11.77
N VAL A 74 -7.32 -0.02 11.15
CA VAL A 74 -5.96 0.39 11.54
C VAL A 74 -5.50 1.57 10.72
N GLN A 75 -5.03 2.60 11.42
CA GLN A 75 -4.39 3.78 10.84
C GLN A 75 -3.13 4.10 11.63
N ALA A 76 -2.07 4.48 10.92
CA ALA A 76 -0.82 4.91 11.51
C ALA A 76 -0.30 6.15 10.80
N ARG A 77 0.47 6.95 11.54
CA ARG A 77 1.14 8.14 11.02
C ARG A 77 2.59 8.10 11.50
N VAL A 78 3.51 8.22 10.54
CA VAL A 78 4.94 8.26 10.80
C VAL A 78 5.47 9.63 10.40
N GLU A 79 6.19 10.28 11.30
CA GLU A 79 6.84 11.57 11.03
C GLU A 79 8.31 11.30 10.65
N ALA A 80 8.60 11.25 9.36
CA ALA A 80 9.93 10.95 8.82
C ALA A 80 10.22 11.82 7.59
N LEU A 81 10.86 12.98 7.81
CA LEU A 81 11.12 13.99 6.76
C LEU A 81 9.85 14.49 6.05
N GLY A 82 8.71 14.42 6.75
CA GLY A 82 7.37 14.60 6.21
C GLY A 82 6.43 13.54 6.80
N PRO A 83 5.11 13.77 6.79
CA PRO A 83 4.19 12.79 7.30
C PRO A 83 3.94 11.69 6.28
N THR A 84 4.07 10.45 6.74
CA THR A 84 3.58 9.28 6.02
C THR A 84 2.29 8.82 6.69
N LEU A 85 1.21 8.75 5.91
CA LEU A 85 -0.08 8.24 6.36
C LEU A 85 -0.22 6.79 5.89
N ILE A 86 -0.53 5.90 6.81
CA ILE A 86 -0.73 4.48 6.56
C ILE A 86 -2.14 4.13 6.99
N GLN A 87 -2.90 3.49 6.11
CA GLN A 87 -4.27 3.08 6.40
C GLN A 87 -4.50 1.65 5.90
N GLU A 88 -4.98 0.79 6.78
CA GLU A 88 -5.50 -0.51 6.37
C GLU A 88 -6.80 -0.33 5.58
N THR A 89 -6.97 -1.13 4.55
CA THR A 89 -8.21 -1.16 3.78
C THR A 89 -9.25 -2.06 4.47
N ALA A 90 -10.45 -2.21 3.91
CA ALA A 90 -11.42 -3.17 4.44
C ALA A 90 -10.97 -4.64 4.25
N ILE A 91 -9.87 -4.86 3.51
CA ILE A 91 -9.25 -6.15 3.27
C ILE A 91 -7.98 -6.24 4.15
N PRO A 92 -7.95 -7.12 5.17
CA PRO A 92 -6.79 -7.25 6.04
C PRO A 92 -5.51 -7.61 5.28
N GLY A 93 -4.41 -6.96 5.66
CA GLY A 93 -3.13 -7.14 4.99
C GLY A 93 -2.97 -6.35 3.68
N VAL A 94 -3.96 -5.55 3.29
CA VAL A 94 -3.84 -4.57 2.20
C VAL A 94 -3.88 -3.16 2.80
N TRP A 95 -2.85 -2.38 2.51
CA TRP A 95 -2.57 -1.09 3.11
C TRP A 95 -2.42 -0.02 2.04
N LEU A 96 -2.89 1.19 2.32
CA LEU A 96 -2.63 2.39 1.55
C LEU A 96 -1.59 3.21 2.28
N VAL A 97 -0.49 3.52 1.61
CA VAL A 97 0.62 4.32 2.16
C VAL A 97 0.78 5.58 1.33
N ASP A 98 0.62 6.74 1.97
CA ASP A 98 0.70 8.07 1.39
C ASP A 98 1.90 8.81 1.98
N TYR A 99 2.98 8.89 1.22
CA TYR A 99 4.17 9.64 1.59
C TYR A 99 3.99 11.09 1.20
N ARG A 100 4.18 12.00 2.17
CA ARG A 100 4.07 13.44 1.92
C ARG A 100 5.32 14.17 2.33
N SER A 101 5.54 15.31 1.69
CA SER A 101 6.58 16.25 2.07
C SER A 101 6.23 17.01 3.35
N LEU A 102 7.18 17.74 3.91
CA LEU A 102 6.95 18.66 5.04
C LEU A 102 5.88 19.74 4.74
N GLU A 103 5.59 19.99 3.47
CA GLU A 103 4.55 20.94 3.01
C GLU A 103 3.22 20.24 2.71
N ASP A 104 3.03 19.00 3.17
CA ASP A 104 1.83 18.16 2.97
C ASP A 104 1.52 17.85 1.49
N GLN A 105 2.53 17.92 0.62
CA GLN A 105 2.40 17.53 -0.79
C GLN A 105 2.64 16.02 -0.93
N ARG A 106 1.72 15.29 -1.57
CA ARG A 106 1.86 13.86 -1.86
C ARG A 106 3.04 13.62 -2.80
N LEU A 107 4.03 12.89 -2.30
CA LEU A 107 5.24 12.49 -3.02
C LEU A 107 5.09 11.11 -3.65
N SER A 108 4.43 10.19 -2.96
CA SER A 108 4.15 8.85 -3.44
C SER A 108 2.87 8.33 -2.78
N TYR A 109 2.16 7.47 -3.50
CA TYR A 109 0.98 6.81 -3.01
C TYR A 109 1.02 5.37 -3.49
N GLN A 110 0.96 4.41 -2.57
CA GLN A 110 1.18 3.01 -2.89
C GLN A 110 0.18 2.11 -2.16
N VAL A 111 -0.11 0.96 -2.76
CA VAL A 111 -0.75 -0.16 -2.08
C VAL A 111 0.34 -1.11 -1.62
N GLU A 112 0.40 -1.37 -0.33
CA GLU A 112 1.29 -2.36 0.25
C GLU A 112 0.47 -3.58 0.70
N ILE A 113 0.87 -4.76 0.25
CA ILE A 113 0.29 -6.03 0.62
C ILE A 113 1.27 -6.71 1.55
N ALA A 114 1.01 -6.63 2.86
CA ALA A 114 1.89 -7.10 3.90
C ALA A 114 1.11 -7.35 5.21
N ALA A 115 1.62 -8.22 6.08
CA ALA A 115 1.04 -8.38 7.42
C ALA A 115 1.15 -7.10 8.26
N ILE A 116 2.31 -6.43 8.15
CA ILE A 116 2.59 -5.12 8.73
C ILE A 116 3.39 -4.35 7.67
N PRO A 117 3.01 -3.11 7.33
CA PRO A 117 3.76 -2.23 6.44
C PRO A 117 5.23 -2.08 6.86
N GLU A 118 6.14 -2.10 5.89
CA GLU A 118 7.58 -2.12 6.18
C GLU A 118 8.03 -0.89 6.98
N ILE A 119 7.46 0.29 6.70
CA ILE A 119 7.77 1.53 7.43
C ILE A 119 7.41 1.47 8.93
N LEU A 120 6.50 0.57 9.32
CA LEU A 120 6.11 0.39 10.73
C LEU A 120 7.00 -0.63 11.45
N ARG A 121 7.90 -1.31 10.74
CA ARG A 121 8.82 -2.28 11.34
C ARG A 121 10.08 -1.56 11.83
N PRO A 122 10.47 -1.73 13.09
CA PRO A 122 11.75 -1.21 13.56
C PRO A 122 12.89 -1.95 12.85
N HIS A 123 13.95 -1.22 12.50
CA HIS A 123 15.14 -1.85 11.96
C HIS A 123 15.85 -2.67 13.07
N PRO A 124 16.53 -3.78 12.73
CA PRO A 124 17.23 -4.60 13.72
C PRO A 124 18.28 -3.83 14.54
N GLU A 125 18.90 -2.80 13.95
CA GLU A 125 19.87 -1.93 14.63
C GLU A 125 19.20 -1.07 15.72
N ASP A 126 18.04 -0.49 15.43
CA ASP A 126 17.26 0.29 16.37
C ASP A 126 16.83 -0.54 17.60
N LEU A 127 16.60 -1.84 17.42
CA LEU A 127 16.20 -2.74 18.49
C LEU A 127 17.32 -2.95 19.52
N ALA A 128 18.57 -3.06 19.07
CA ALA A 128 19.72 -3.20 19.97
C ALA A 128 19.96 -1.92 20.79
N GLU A 129 19.80 -0.75 20.15
CA GLU A 129 19.84 0.55 20.83
C GLU A 129 18.68 0.70 21.82
N SER A 130 17.47 0.25 21.45
CA SER A 130 16.29 0.28 22.29
C SER A 130 16.47 -0.48 23.60
N LEU A 131 17.05 -1.69 23.56
CA LEU A 131 17.36 -2.46 24.77
C LEU A 131 18.37 -1.73 25.67
N SER A 132 19.43 -1.19 25.05
CA SER A 132 20.47 -0.44 25.78
C SER A 132 19.89 0.82 26.45
N ALA A 133 19.04 1.56 25.73
CA ALA A 133 18.37 2.75 26.25
C ALA A 133 17.41 2.43 27.40
N LEU A 134 16.68 1.32 27.33
CA LEU A 134 15.80 0.90 28.42
C LEU A 134 16.60 0.48 29.66
N ASN A 135 17.70 -0.25 29.50
CA ASN A 135 18.58 -0.63 30.61
C ASN A 135 19.14 0.59 31.34
N ALA A 136 19.59 1.62 30.60
CA ALA A 136 20.06 2.87 31.19
C ALA A 136 18.94 3.57 31.99
N ARG A 137 17.74 3.67 31.42
CA ARG A 137 16.57 4.26 32.10
C ARG A 137 16.19 3.51 33.37
N LEU A 138 16.25 2.17 33.38
CA LEU A 138 15.97 1.38 34.57
C LEU A 138 16.98 1.66 35.68
N ALA A 139 18.27 1.71 35.35
CA ALA A 139 19.33 2.05 36.31
C ALA A 139 19.17 3.46 36.91
N GLU A 140 18.74 4.42 36.09
CA GLU A 140 18.47 5.80 36.53
C GLU A 140 17.17 5.94 37.32
N SER A 141 16.16 5.11 37.03
CA SER A 141 14.82 5.21 37.64
C SER A 141 14.79 4.81 39.12
N GLY A 142 15.76 4.04 39.60
CA GLY A 142 15.81 3.52 40.97
C GLY A 142 14.68 2.53 41.32
N LEU A 143 13.85 2.13 40.35
CA LEU A 143 12.76 1.17 40.55
C LEU A 143 13.30 -0.21 40.97
N ASP A 144 14.45 -0.62 40.43
CA ASP A 144 15.10 -1.89 40.73
C ASP A 144 15.71 -1.93 42.15
N THR A 145 16.15 -0.78 42.66
CA THR A 145 16.77 -0.66 43.99
C THR A 145 15.78 -0.91 45.13
N THR A 146 14.48 -0.75 44.88
CA THR A 146 13.42 -1.01 45.87
C THR A 146 13.02 -2.48 45.99
N LEU A 147 13.28 -3.29 44.95
CA LEU A 147 13.00 -4.73 44.94
C LEU A 147 14.09 -5.56 45.62
N ASN A 148 15.34 -5.07 45.65
CA ASN A 148 16.50 -5.80 46.19
C ASN A 148 16.84 -5.46 47.66
N ALA A 149 16.02 -4.66 48.35
CA ALA A 149 16.19 -4.39 49.77
C ALA A 149 15.73 -5.61 50.61
N SER A 150 16.64 -6.56 50.83
CA SER A 150 16.44 -7.61 51.83
C SER A 150 16.21 -6.98 53.22
N PRO A 151 15.25 -7.49 54.03
CA PRO A 151 15.03 -6.95 55.37
C PRO A 151 16.27 -7.21 56.25
N PRO A 152 16.61 -6.29 57.17
CA PRO A 152 17.78 -6.46 58.04
C PRO A 152 17.60 -7.71 58.90
N SER A 153 18.55 -8.65 58.81
CA SER A 153 18.62 -9.81 59.69
C SER A 153 18.88 -9.32 61.12
N SER A 154 18.00 -9.67 62.05
CA SER A 154 18.16 -9.46 63.51
C SER A 154 19.00 -10.57 64.14
#